data_AF-A0A6J6RTT7-F1
#
_entry.id   AF-A0A6J6RTT7-F1
#
_cell.length_a   1.000
_cell.length_b   1.000
_cell.length_c   1.000
_cell.angle_alpha   90.00
_cell.angle_beta   90.00
_cell.angle_gamma   90.00
#
_symmetry.space_group_name_H-M   'P 1'
#
loop_
_entity.id
_entity.type
_entity.pdbx_description
1 polymer ?
#
loop_
_entity_poly.entity_id
_entity_poly.type
_entity_poly.pdbx_seq_one_letter_code
_entity_poly.pdbx_strand_id
1 'polypeptide(L)'
;MNTAAQDHAAVRALRDARRRKRLVSLEWFELAYKVYVVALVAIVAVALLANVVGDAKLDDARVVDVVRLTPAVIGSVMALALALGLRSGARGGPISVEQPDVQYLLLAPVSRRAVLSRPAVQQLRLAAFAGAAVGAVGGQLLGRRLNRALIPWTVTGAATGAMIGLALVTAALLAHVMHLRRWQATLAGAVLLGWQVAGIPSDWGVPGPLDTVGSLVLWPLRIHTVDLAGPALLLVLAALALLGLERLSIDALSRRSALVSQLRFAVTMRDLRTVVLLRRQLSNEQHRVRPWFRTPRLVRKPVTRRGVQSIARFPLSRIIRMVLLAGVTAAAQVAAFRGTTPMVVVSGLAAFVLGLECVEPFAQEIDRPERCDALPQERGWLLVRHLPVPAAVAALFGLIGVAGIVAFHRTSMSWQLGLLLVLPVVWAGAAGAVLNVMSGLPEPTVAGAVNDMLPPEVAGMREVFRTVKPLAVAISGSLPVLAARSAVRHGHQPIPPALQAAVAVGLVIAAVAWWARKRDDIKSKAGALWAAGDTEFRTRHSRAGGSR
;
A
#
# COMPACT_ATOMS: atom_id res chain seq x y z
N MET A 1 -0.11 -25.32 -41.29
CA MET A 1 0.15 -25.25 -39.84
C MET A 1 -0.13 -23.83 -39.37
N ASN A 2 -0.86 -23.67 -38.26
CA ASN A 2 -1.48 -22.41 -37.85
C ASN A 2 -0.41 -21.33 -37.56
N THR A 3 -0.39 -20.22 -38.31
CA THR A 3 0.60 -19.12 -38.17
C THR A 3 0.70 -18.62 -36.72
N ALA A 4 -0.43 -18.55 -36.01
CA ALA A 4 -0.48 -18.21 -34.59
C ALA A 4 0.32 -19.17 -33.68
N ALA A 5 0.37 -20.47 -34.00
CA ALA A 5 1.13 -21.45 -33.22
C ALA A 5 2.65 -21.29 -33.45
N GLN A 6 3.05 -20.97 -34.68
CA GLN A 6 4.43 -20.66 -35.04
C GLN A 6 4.91 -19.37 -34.37
N ASP A 7 4.09 -18.31 -34.39
CA ASP A 7 4.35 -17.06 -33.67
C ASP A 7 4.59 -17.28 -32.17
N HIS A 8 3.70 -18.04 -31.52
CA HIS A 8 3.86 -18.39 -30.11
C HIS A 8 5.13 -19.20 -29.84
N ALA A 9 5.52 -20.09 -30.76
CA ALA A 9 6.77 -20.86 -30.63
C ALA A 9 8.00 -19.95 -30.77
N ALA A 10 8.04 -19.06 -31.75
CA ALA A 10 9.14 -18.12 -31.98
C ALA A 10 9.34 -17.17 -30.80
N VAL A 11 8.27 -16.56 -30.29
CA VAL A 11 8.33 -15.67 -29.11
C VAL A 11 8.79 -16.44 -27.87
N ARG A 12 8.33 -17.68 -27.68
CA ARG A 12 8.78 -18.53 -26.56
C ARG A 12 10.27 -18.84 -26.66
N ALA A 13 10.75 -19.28 -27.83
CA ALA A 13 12.16 -19.60 -28.05
C ALA A 13 13.07 -18.39 -27.76
N LEU A 14 12.72 -17.20 -28.24
CA LEU A 14 13.46 -15.96 -27.96
C LEU A 14 13.51 -15.64 -26.46
N ARG A 15 12.36 -15.72 -25.77
CA ARG A 15 12.28 -15.43 -24.32
C ARG A 15 13.07 -16.46 -23.51
N ASP A 16 13.05 -17.73 -23.89
CA ASP A 16 13.78 -18.78 -23.21
C ASP A 16 15.29 -18.65 -23.43
N ALA A 17 15.74 -18.19 -24.60
CA ALA A 17 17.13 -17.82 -24.85
C ALA A 17 17.59 -16.64 -23.98
N ARG A 18 16.80 -15.56 -23.90
CA ARG A 18 17.08 -14.42 -23.01
C ARG A 18 17.12 -14.84 -21.54
N ARG A 19 16.16 -15.67 -21.11
CA ARG A 19 16.08 -16.17 -19.73
C ARG A 19 17.33 -16.99 -19.38
N ARG A 20 17.76 -17.89 -20.25
CA ARG A 20 19.00 -18.66 -20.07
C ARG A 20 20.21 -17.74 -19.89
N LYS A 21 20.36 -16.71 -20.73
CA LYS A 21 21.45 -15.75 -20.62
C LYS A 21 21.43 -14.95 -19.29
N ARG A 22 20.25 -14.58 -18.79
CA ARG A 22 20.10 -13.88 -17.48
C ARG A 22 20.32 -14.79 -16.28
N LEU A 23 19.96 -16.07 -16.38
CA LEU A 23 20.14 -17.03 -15.28
C LEU A 23 21.62 -17.40 -15.08
N VAL A 24 22.44 -17.33 -16.13
CA VAL A 24 23.89 -17.53 -16.04
C VAL A 24 24.56 -16.39 -15.24
N SER A 25 24.00 -15.18 -15.25
CA SER A 25 24.55 -14.02 -14.52
C SER A 25 23.98 -13.84 -13.11
N LEU A 26 23.11 -14.74 -12.63
CA LEU A 26 22.48 -14.62 -11.31
C LEU A 26 22.99 -15.73 -10.40
N GLU A 27 23.55 -15.35 -9.26
CA GLU A 27 23.84 -16.29 -8.17
C GLU A 27 22.52 -16.81 -7.61
N TRP A 28 22.14 -18.03 -8.00
CA TRP A 28 20.88 -18.67 -7.63
C TRP A 28 20.62 -18.69 -6.12
N PHE A 29 21.70 -18.74 -5.33
CA PHE A 29 21.65 -18.70 -3.87
C PHE A 29 21.06 -17.38 -3.34
N GLU A 30 21.48 -16.23 -3.87
CA GLU A 30 21.00 -14.92 -3.45
C GLU A 30 19.49 -14.75 -3.73
N LEU A 31 19.02 -15.28 -4.86
CA LEU A 31 17.61 -15.24 -5.23
C LEU A 31 16.76 -16.14 -4.34
N ALA A 32 17.21 -17.37 -4.08
CA ALA A 32 16.53 -18.32 -3.20
C ALA A 32 16.44 -17.76 -1.77
N TYR A 33 17.52 -17.16 -1.28
CA TYR A 33 17.57 -16.52 0.03
C TYR A 33 16.57 -15.36 0.13
N LYS A 34 16.52 -14.45 -0.86
CA LYS A 34 15.55 -13.35 -0.88
C LYS A 34 14.10 -13.85 -0.85
N VAL A 35 13.78 -14.89 -1.60
CA VAL A 35 12.44 -15.50 -1.60
C VAL A 35 12.14 -16.13 -0.24
N TYR A 36 13.09 -16.86 0.35
CA TYR A 36 12.96 -17.46 1.66
C TYR A 36 12.71 -16.42 2.76
N VAL A 37 13.50 -15.35 2.80
CA VAL A 37 13.34 -14.27 3.80
C VAL A 37 11.98 -13.59 3.66
N VAL A 38 11.54 -13.28 2.43
CA VAL A 38 10.22 -12.68 2.21
C VAL A 38 9.10 -13.64 2.65
N ALA A 39 9.21 -14.93 2.33
CA ALA A 39 8.25 -15.94 2.75
C ALA A 39 8.20 -16.08 4.28
N LEU A 40 9.36 -16.13 4.95
CA LEU A 40 9.47 -16.21 6.40
C LEU A 40 8.86 -14.98 7.07
N VAL A 41 9.18 -13.77 6.60
CA VAL A 41 8.59 -12.53 7.11
C VAL A 41 7.08 -12.50 6.91
N ALA A 42 6.58 -12.96 5.76
CA ALA A 42 5.15 -13.05 5.50
C ALA A 42 4.47 -14.06 6.45
N ILE A 43 5.08 -15.23 6.67
CA ILE A 43 4.57 -16.24 7.61
C ILE A 43 4.56 -15.70 9.04
N VAL A 44 5.65 -15.06 9.49
CA VAL A 44 5.73 -14.45 10.82
C VAL A 44 4.71 -13.32 10.96
N ALA A 45 4.55 -12.47 9.96
CA ALA A 45 3.54 -11.41 9.97
C ALA A 45 2.13 -11.99 10.09
N VAL A 46 1.81 -13.05 9.33
CA VAL A 46 0.53 -13.76 9.41
C VAL A 46 0.34 -14.44 10.78
N ALA A 47 1.38 -15.08 11.32
CA ALA A 47 1.34 -15.74 12.62
C ALA A 47 1.17 -14.74 13.78
N LEU A 48 1.88 -13.61 13.74
CA LEU A 48 1.71 -12.52 14.70
C LEU A 48 0.31 -11.90 14.60
N LEU A 49 -0.16 -11.64 13.38
CA LEU A 49 -1.53 -11.20 13.12
C LEU A 49 -2.58 -12.21 13.58
N ALA A 50 -2.25 -13.50 13.67
CA ALA A 50 -3.15 -14.55 14.10
C ALA A 50 -3.11 -14.80 15.63
N ASN A 51 -1.95 -14.59 16.28
CA ASN A 51 -1.75 -14.85 17.72
C ASN A 51 -2.07 -13.63 18.61
N VAL A 52 -1.96 -12.41 18.10
CA VAL A 52 -2.43 -11.19 18.81
C VAL A 52 -3.97 -11.17 18.94
N VAL A 53 -4.66 -12.11 18.26
CA VAL A 53 -6.12 -12.26 18.21
C VAL A 53 -6.60 -13.16 19.34
N GLY A 54 -6.40 -12.74 20.58
CA GLY A 54 -7.18 -13.23 21.72
C GLY A 54 -8.59 -12.63 21.73
N ASP A 55 -9.28 -12.64 20.58
CA ASP A 55 -10.61 -12.03 20.45
C ASP A 55 -11.70 -13.00 20.91
N ALA A 56 -12.64 -12.49 21.73
CA ALA A 56 -13.77 -13.26 22.20
C ALA A 56 -14.59 -13.80 21.01
N LYS A 57 -15.11 -15.03 21.17
CA LYS A 57 -16.01 -15.67 20.22
C LYS A 57 -17.25 -14.79 20.00
N LEU A 58 -17.83 -14.83 18.80
CA LEU A 58 -19.05 -14.08 18.50
C LEU A 58 -20.26 -14.74 19.18
N ASP A 59 -21.08 -13.93 19.87
CA ASP A 59 -22.39 -14.37 20.37
C ASP A 59 -23.34 -14.69 19.21
N ASP A 60 -24.30 -15.59 19.42
CA ASP A 60 -25.17 -16.12 18.36
C ASP A 60 -25.93 -15.01 17.59
N ALA A 61 -26.41 -13.97 18.28
CA ALA A 61 -27.07 -12.83 17.63
C ALA A 61 -26.13 -12.07 16.68
N ARG A 62 -24.84 -11.92 17.04
CA ARG A 62 -23.85 -11.25 16.18
C ARG A 62 -23.41 -12.12 15.02
N VAL A 63 -23.47 -13.44 15.16
CA VAL A 63 -23.21 -14.36 14.05
C VAL A 63 -24.23 -14.15 12.94
N VAL A 64 -25.51 -13.99 13.26
CA VAL A 64 -26.57 -13.71 12.28
C VAL A 64 -26.28 -12.43 11.50
N ASP A 65 -25.93 -11.33 12.20
CA ASP A 65 -25.59 -10.06 11.55
C ASP A 65 -24.36 -10.19 10.64
N VAL A 66 -23.32 -10.89 11.09
CA VAL A 66 -22.11 -11.13 10.29
C VAL A 66 -22.44 -11.93 9.05
N VAL A 67 -23.20 -13.01 9.18
CA VAL A 67 -23.62 -13.87 8.06
C VAL A 67 -24.45 -13.08 7.04
N ARG A 68 -25.28 -12.15 7.51
CA ARG A 68 -26.13 -11.28 6.69
C ARG A 68 -25.35 -10.18 5.96
N LEU A 69 -24.42 -9.51 6.65
CA LEU A 69 -23.68 -8.36 6.10
C LEU A 69 -22.47 -8.75 5.25
N THR A 70 -21.88 -9.93 5.50
CA THR A 70 -20.63 -10.35 4.84
C THR A 70 -20.71 -10.34 3.30
N PRO A 71 -21.79 -10.81 2.64
CA PRO A 71 -21.90 -10.76 1.19
C PRO A 71 -21.78 -9.33 0.63
N ALA A 72 -22.53 -8.38 1.20
CA ALA A 72 -22.52 -6.99 0.75
C ALA A 72 -21.17 -6.30 1.01
N VAL A 73 -20.54 -6.56 2.16
CA VAL A 73 -19.24 -5.97 2.54
C VAL A 73 -18.11 -6.50 1.65
N ILE A 74 -18.02 -7.82 1.45
CA ILE A 74 -17.00 -8.42 0.61
C ILE A 74 -17.26 -8.08 -0.88
N GLY A 75 -18.53 -8.06 -1.30
CA GLY A 75 -18.93 -7.55 -2.60
C GLY A 75 -18.52 -6.09 -2.81
N SER A 76 -18.56 -5.24 -1.78
CA SER A 76 -18.07 -3.85 -1.85
C SER A 76 -16.55 -3.77 -2.05
N VAL A 77 -15.78 -4.67 -1.43
CA VAL A 77 -14.33 -4.79 -1.67
C VAL A 77 -14.07 -5.21 -3.13
N MET A 78 -14.87 -6.14 -3.66
CA MET A 78 -14.82 -6.56 -5.06
C MET A 78 -15.17 -5.39 -6.01
N ALA A 79 -16.22 -4.62 -5.71
CA ALA A 79 -16.60 -3.43 -6.49
C ALA A 79 -15.46 -2.39 -6.52
N LEU A 80 -14.82 -2.16 -5.39
CA LEU A 80 -13.67 -1.28 -5.29
C LEU A 80 -12.49 -1.79 -6.13
N ALA A 81 -12.20 -3.10 -6.09
CA ALA A 81 -11.16 -3.73 -6.90
C ALA A 81 -11.44 -3.57 -8.40
N LEU A 82 -12.69 -3.77 -8.84
CA LEU A 82 -13.14 -3.54 -10.21
C LEU A 82 -12.98 -2.06 -10.61
N ALA A 83 -13.42 -1.11 -9.77
CA ALA A 83 -13.30 0.32 -10.03
C ALA A 83 -11.83 0.78 -10.17
N LEU A 84 -10.95 0.27 -9.30
CA LEU A 84 -9.51 0.50 -9.38
C LEU A 84 -8.91 -0.12 -10.65
N GLY A 85 -9.36 -1.32 -11.01
CA GLY A 85 -9.02 -2.01 -12.24
C GLY A 85 -9.38 -1.18 -13.48
N LEU A 86 -10.65 -0.80 -13.63
CA LEU A 86 -11.14 0.04 -14.73
C LEU A 86 -10.32 1.33 -14.87
N ARG A 87 -10.07 2.02 -13.75
CA ARG A 87 -9.27 3.25 -13.73
C ARG A 87 -7.81 3.02 -14.13
N SER A 88 -7.22 1.90 -13.74
CA SER A 88 -5.87 1.49 -14.12
C SER A 88 -5.80 1.18 -15.62
N GLY A 89 -6.79 0.46 -16.16
CA GLY A 89 -6.90 0.11 -17.58
C GLY A 89 -7.06 1.33 -18.48
N ALA A 90 -7.92 2.29 -18.11
CA ALA A 90 -8.09 3.56 -18.82
C ALA A 90 -6.83 4.44 -18.86
N ARG A 91 -5.76 4.07 -18.13
CA ARG A 91 -4.44 4.72 -18.14
C ARG A 91 -3.37 3.89 -18.84
N GLY A 92 -3.74 2.80 -19.51
CA GLY A 92 -2.82 1.89 -20.19
C GLY A 92 -2.26 0.76 -19.32
N GLY A 93 -2.82 0.52 -18.13
CA GLY A 93 -2.52 -0.66 -17.32
C GLY A 93 -3.27 -1.91 -17.80
N PRO A 94 -3.08 -3.08 -17.15
CA PRO A 94 -2.17 -3.36 -16.04
C PRO A 94 -0.79 -3.88 -16.48
N ILE A 95 -0.64 -4.31 -17.74
CA ILE A 95 0.54 -4.98 -18.26
C ILE A 95 1.72 -4.00 -18.41
N SER A 96 2.88 -4.39 -17.90
CA SER A 96 4.17 -3.77 -18.21
C SER A 96 5.04 -4.82 -18.89
N VAL A 97 5.22 -4.67 -20.20
CA VAL A 97 6.15 -5.49 -20.97
C VAL A 97 7.55 -4.88 -20.93
N GLU A 98 8.58 -5.65 -21.28
CA GLU A 98 9.92 -5.08 -21.40
C GLU A 98 9.94 -4.11 -22.58
N GLN A 99 10.63 -2.98 -22.44
CA GLN A 99 10.73 -1.98 -23.52
C GLN A 99 11.23 -2.58 -24.86
N PRO A 100 12.20 -3.52 -24.88
CA PRO A 100 12.57 -4.21 -26.11
C PRO A 100 11.44 -5.03 -26.73
N ASP A 101 10.54 -5.63 -25.94
CA ASP A 101 9.41 -6.38 -26.50
C ASP A 101 8.42 -5.43 -27.20
N VAL A 102 8.25 -4.21 -26.68
CA VAL A 102 7.42 -3.20 -27.33
C VAL A 102 8.04 -2.72 -28.65
N GLN A 103 9.34 -2.46 -28.66
CA GLN A 103 10.03 -1.90 -29.82
C GLN A 103 10.28 -2.95 -30.91
N TYR A 104 10.61 -4.19 -30.56
CA TYR A 104 11.02 -5.21 -31.53
C TYR A 104 9.94 -6.25 -31.81
N LEU A 105 9.16 -6.71 -30.82
CA LEU A 105 8.18 -7.78 -31.02
C LEU A 105 6.80 -7.27 -31.43
N LEU A 106 6.34 -6.15 -30.86
CA LEU A 106 5.02 -5.59 -31.22
C LEU A 106 5.01 -4.87 -32.57
N LEU A 107 6.20 -4.55 -33.12
CA LEU A 107 6.37 -4.00 -34.47
C LEU A 107 6.76 -5.06 -35.51
N ALA A 108 7.18 -6.24 -35.08
CA ALA A 108 7.47 -7.37 -35.97
C ALA A 108 6.17 -7.97 -36.54
N PRO A 109 6.24 -8.72 -37.66
CA PRO A 109 5.10 -9.42 -38.25
C PRO A 109 4.73 -10.68 -37.44
N VAL A 110 4.49 -10.51 -36.14
CA VAL A 110 4.09 -11.55 -35.19
C VAL A 110 2.80 -11.09 -34.53
N SER A 111 1.86 -12.01 -34.33
CA SER A 111 0.60 -11.72 -33.65
C SER A 111 0.83 -11.07 -32.27
N ARG A 112 0.23 -9.88 -32.06
CA ARG A 112 0.33 -9.14 -30.79
C ARG A 112 -0.15 -9.97 -29.60
N ARG A 113 -1.18 -10.79 -29.82
CA ARG A 113 -1.70 -11.74 -28.82
C ARG A 113 -0.63 -12.74 -28.37
N ALA A 114 0.20 -13.25 -29.27
CA ALA A 114 1.27 -14.17 -28.92
C ALA A 114 2.34 -13.52 -28.03
N VAL A 115 2.63 -12.24 -28.27
CA VAL A 115 3.60 -11.47 -27.46
C VAL A 115 3.04 -11.17 -26.06
N LEU A 116 1.75 -10.80 -25.97
CA LEU A 116 1.11 -10.26 -24.76
C LEU A 116 0.41 -11.29 -23.87
N SER A 117 0.07 -12.47 -24.39
CA SER A 117 -0.66 -13.52 -23.65
C SER A 117 0.05 -13.96 -22.38
N ARG A 118 1.36 -14.28 -22.46
CA ARG A 118 2.15 -14.73 -21.32
C ARG A 118 2.26 -13.65 -20.22
N PRO A 119 2.63 -12.38 -20.51
CA PRO A 119 2.59 -11.30 -19.53
C PRO A 119 1.21 -11.07 -18.90
N ALA A 120 0.13 -11.14 -19.70
CA ALA A 120 -1.23 -10.96 -19.21
C ALA A 120 -1.63 -12.06 -18.22
N VAL A 121 -1.40 -13.33 -18.58
CA VAL A 121 -1.69 -14.49 -17.72
C VAL A 121 -0.82 -14.46 -16.45
N GLN A 122 0.45 -14.07 -16.56
CA GLN A 122 1.31 -13.90 -15.39
C GLN A 122 0.76 -12.86 -14.41
N GLN A 123 0.25 -11.73 -14.91
CA GLN A 123 -0.37 -10.72 -14.05
C GLN A 123 -1.69 -11.20 -13.42
N LEU A 124 -2.54 -11.89 -14.18
CA LEU A 124 -3.77 -12.49 -13.63
C LEU A 124 -3.45 -13.49 -12.51
N ARG A 125 -2.47 -14.37 -12.74
CA ARG A 125 -2.01 -15.36 -11.74
C ARG A 125 -1.42 -14.71 -10.51
N LEU A 126 -0.55 -13.71 -10.68
CA LEU A 126 0.07 -12.99 -9.57
C LEU A 126 -0.99 -12.29 -8.71
N ALA A 127 -1.94 -11.61 -9.34
CA ALA A 127 -3.02 -10.94 -8.62
C ALA A 127 -3.97 -11.93 -7.94
N ALA A 128 -4.33 -13.03 -8.61
CA ALA A 128 -5.13 -14.09 -8.00
C ALA A 128 -4.40 -14.75 -6.82
N PHE A 129 -3.10 -15.01 -6.93
CA PHE A 129 -2.31 -15.57 -5.82
C PHE A 129 -2.20 -14.61 -4.64
N ALA A 130 -1.89 -13.34 -4.89
CA ALA A 130 -1.83 -12.31 -3.84
C ALA A 130 -3.19 -12.12 -3.16
N GLY A 131 -4.25 -12.09 -3.97
CA GLY A 131 -5.63 -12.06 -3.48
C GLY A 131 -5.96 -13.29 -2.63
N ALA A 132 -5.60 -14.49 -3.09
CA ALA A 132 -5.81 -15.74 -2.37
C ALA A 132 -5.08 -15.76 -1.03
N ALA A 133 -3.84 -15.29 -0.97
CA ALA A 133 -3.08 -15.20 0.27
C ALA A 133 -3.78 -14.29 1.30
N VAL A 134 -4.19 -13.08 0.88
CA VAL A 134 -4.91 -12.15 1.75
C VAL A 134 -6.27 -12.70 2.16
N GLY A 135 -7.00 -13.30 1.23
CA GLY A 135 -8.30 -13.93 1.46
C GLY A 135 -8.22 -15.13 2.40
N ALA A 136 -7.18 -15.96 2.28
CA ALA A 136 -6.95 -17.11 3.16
C ALA A 136 -6.76 -16.65 4.61
N VAL A 137 -5.95 -15.60 4.82
CA VAL A 137 -5.75 -14.99 6.14
C VAL A 137 -7.07 -14.43 6.68
N GLY A 138 -7.82 -13.68 5.86
CA GLY A 138 -9.14 -13.15 6.24
C GLY A 138 -10.14 -14.25 6.62
N GLY A 139 -10.20 -15.33 5.82
CA GLY A 139 -11.03 -16.50 6.08
C GLY A 139 -10.63 -17.22 7.36
N GLN A 140 -9.33 -17.44 7.59
CA GLN A 140 -8.85 -18.04 8.83
C GLN A 140 -9.26 -17.23 10.07
N LEU A 141 -9.14 -15.90 10.00
CA LEU A 141 -9.53 -14.99 11.07
C LEU A 141 -11.04 -15.04 11.33
N LEU A 142 -11.86 -15.15 10.28
CA LEU A 142 -13.31 -15.28 10.39
C LEU A 142 -13.72 -16.64 10.98
N GLY A 143 -13.11 -17.73 10.53
CA GLY A 143 -13.36 -19.08 11.06
C GLY A 143 -13.03 -19.21 12.55
N ARG A 144 -11.93 -18.58 13.01
CA ARG A 144 -11.57 -18.51 14.45
C ARG A 144 -12.65 -17.80 15.27
N ARG A 145 -13.19 -16.68 14.77
CA ARG A 145 -14.26 -15.92 15.47
C ARG A 145 -15.56 -16.68 15.60
N LEU A 146 -15.88 -17.46 14.58
CA LEU A 146 -17.10 -18.28 14.52
C LEU A 146 -16.95 -19.61 15.25
N ASN A 147 -15.78 -19.90 15.83
CA ASN A 147 -15.46 -21.15 16.51
C ASN A 147 -15.69 -22.38 15.60
N ARG A 148 -15.30 -22.27 14.32
CA ARG A 148 -15.47 -23.33 13.30
C ARG A 148 -14.12 -23.89 12.84
N ALA A 149 -14.16 -25.05 12.17
CA ALA A 149 -12.98 -25.67 11.58
C ALA A 149 -12.26 -24.70 10.62
N LEU A 150 -10.95 -24.55 10.73
CA LEU A 150 -10.23 -23.47 10.03
C LEU A 150 -10.04 -23.72 8.53
N ILE A 151 -9.89 -24.98 8.12
CA ILE A 151 -9.54 -25.36 6.74
C ILE A 151 -10.63 -24.95 5.73
N PRO A 152 -11.93 -25.21 5.96
CA PRO A 152 -12.97 -24.75 5.05
C PRO A 152 -12.97 -23.22 4.86
N TRP A 153 -12.75 -22.47 5.95
CA TRP A 153 -12.75 -21.01 5.91
C TRP A 153 -11.49 -20.43 5.25
N THR A 154 -10.32 -21.06 5.41
CA THR A 154 -9.12 -20.65 4.67
C THR A 154 -9.30 -20.89 3.18
N VAL A 155 -9.89 -22.02 2.77
CA VAL A 155 -10.12 -22.36 1.36
C VAL A 155 -11.12 -21.40 0.72
N THR A 156 -12.28 -21.16 1.35
CA THR A 156 -13.29 -20.25 0.78
C THR A 156 -12.83 -18.80 0.82
N GLY A 157 -12.13 -18.39 1.88
CA GLY A 157 -11.45 -17.10 1.94
C GLY A 157 -10.42 -16.93 0.82
N ALA A 158 -9.58 -17.94 0.57
CA ALA A 158 -8.60 -17.94 -0.52
C ALA A 158 -9.27 -17.84 -1.89
N ALA A 159 -10.35 -18.61 -2.11
CA ALA A 159 -11.11 -18.56 -3.36
C ALA A 159 -11.68 -17.15 -3.61
N THR A 160 -12.40 -16.57 -2.64
CA THR A 160 -12.92 -15.20 -2.76
C THR A 160 -11.81 -14.17 -2.97
N GLY A 161 -10.71 -14.29 -2.23
CA GLY A 161 -9.56 -13.42 -2.39
C GLY A 161 -8.94 -13.50 -3.79
N ALA A 162 -8.81 -14.71 -4.35
CA ALA A 162 -8.36 -14.92 -5.71
C ALA A 162 -9.27 -14.22 -6.73
N MET A 163 -10.59 -14.29 -6.52
CA MET A 163 -11.58 -13.63 -7.37
C MET A 163 -11.44 -12.11 -7.34
N ILE A 164 -11.22 -11.52 -6.16
CA ILE A 164 -10.97 -10.07 -6.01
C ILE A 164 -9.70 -9.66 -6.77
N GLY A 165 -8.61 -10.42 -6.62
CA GLY A 165 -7.38 -10.19 -7.35
C GLY A 165 -7.55 -10.30 -8.86
N LEU A 166 -8.25 -11.34 -9.32
CA LEU A 166 -8.55 -11.57 -10.74
C LEU A 166 -9.41 -10.45 -11.32
N ALA A 167 -10.40 -9.98 -10.58
CA ALA A 167 -11.30 -8.90 -11.00
C ALA A 167 -10.57 -7.58 -11.22
N LEU A 168 -9.65 -7.23 -10.32
CA LEU A 168 -8.84 -6.03 -10.45
C LEU A 168 -8.08 -6.01 -11.79
N VAL A 169 -7.41 -7.11 -12.13
CA VAL A 169 -6.61 -7.20 -13.37
C VAL A 169 -7.50 -7.37 -14.60
N THR A 170 -8.57 -8.16 -14.50
CA THR A 170 -9.52 -8.38 -15.59
C THR A 170 -10.23 -7.09 -16.00
N ALA A 171 -10.72 -6.31 -15.03
CA ALA A 171 -11.32 -5.00 -15.30
C ALA A 171 -10.32 -4.02 -15.93
N ALA A 172 -9.05 -4.06 -15.50
CA ALA A 172 -8.01 -3.23 -16.12
C ALA A 172 -7.74 -3.64 -17.58
N LEU A 173 -7.66 -4.94 -17.86
CA LEU A 173 -7.48 -5.43 -19.23
C LEU A 173 -8.66 -5.05 -20.11
N LEU A 174 -9.89 -5.30 -19.67
CA LEU A 174 -11.10 -4.95 -20.41
C LEU A 174 -11.20 -3.45 -20.68
N ALA A 175 -10.95 -2.61 -19.69
CA ALA A 175 -10.99 -1.17 -19.88
C ALA A 175 -9.96 -0.67 -20.90
N HIS A 176 -8.78 -1.31 -20.95
CA HIS A 176 -7.76 -0.97 -21.93
C HIS A 176 -8.13 -1.50 -23.33
N VAL A 177 -8.61 -2.75 -23.44
CA VAL A 177 -9.06 -3.37 -24.70
C VAL A 177 -10.23 -2.61 -25.33
N MET A 178 -11.17 -2.13 -24.51
CA MET A 178 -12.32 -1.33 -24.95
C MET A 178 -12.00 0.14 -25.16
N HIS A 179 -10.74 0.56 -24.95
CA HIS A 179 -10.30 1.97 -25.03
C HIS A 179 -11.18 2.93 -24.20
N LEU A 180 -11.60 2.51 -23.00
CA LEU A 180 -12.46 3.32 -22.15
C LEU A 180 -11.79 4.66 -21.82
N ARG A 181 -12.54 5.75 -22.04
CA ARG A 181 -12.13 7.07 -21.60
C ARG A 181 -12.11 7.12 -20.07
N ARG A 182 -11.24 7.95 -19.50
CA ARG A 182 -11.06 8.06 -18.04
C ARG A 182 -12.36 8.35 -17.28
N TRP A 183 -13.23 9.18 -17.86
CA TRP A 183 -14.53 9.50 -17.25
C TRP A 183 -15.48 8.30 -17.27
N GLN A 184 -15.51 7.51 -18.35
CA GLN A 184 -16.35 6.30 -18.46
C GLN A 184 -15.93 5.25 -17.43
N ALA A 185 -14.64 4.99 -17.32
CA ALA A 185 -14.11 4.05 -16.32
C ALA A 185 -14.40 4.51 -14.88
N THR A 186 -14.33 5.83 -14.62
CA THR A 186 -14.64 6.39 -13.30
C THR A 186 -16.12 6.31 -12.99
N LEU A 187 -16.98 6.65 -13.96
CA LEU A 187 -18.44 6.58 -13.82
C LEU A 187 -18.90 5.13 -13.62
N ALA A 188 -18.45 4.19 -14.45
CA ALA A 188 -18.79 2.78 -14.34
C ALA A 188 -18.35 2.21 -12.98
N GLY A 189 -17.12 2.52 -12.54
CA GLY A 189 -16.64 2.13 -11.21
C GLY A 189 -17.43 2.75 -10.07
N ALA A 190 -17.81 4.04 -10.18
CA ALA A 190 -18.57 4.74 -9.16
C ALA A 190 -20.02 4.24 -9.06
N VAL A 191 -20.68 3.98 -10.20
CA VAL A 191 -22.03 3.41 -10.26
C VAL A 191 -22.04 2.00 -9.66
N LEU A 192 -21.09 1.15 -10.05
CA LEU A 192 -20.99 -0.21 -9.51
C LEU A 192 -20.75 -0.21 -8.01
N LEU A 193 -19.79 0.60 -7.54
CA LEU A 193 -19.50 0.73 -6.12
C LEU A 193 -20.68 1.34 -5.35
N GLY A 194 -21.34 2.35 -5.92
CA GLY A 194 -22.52 2.99 -5.33
C GLY A 194 -23.68 2.02 -5.17
N TRP A 195 -24.00 1.23 -6.20
CA TRP A 195 -25.01 0.17 -6.14
C TRP A 195 -24.63 -0.86 -5.07
N GLN A 196 -23.40 -1.36 -5.10
CA GLN A 196 -22.96 -2.38 -4.14
C GLN A 196 -23.01 -1.88 -2.68
N VAL A 197 -22.64 -0.62 -2.44
CA VAL A 197 -22.70 -0.01 -1.10
C VAL A 197 -24.15 0.27 -0.68
N ALA A 198 -25.03 0.62 -1.62
CA ALA A 198 -26.46 0.81 -1.35
C ALA A 198 -27.18 -0.49 -0.92
N GLY A 199 -26.60 -1.67 -1.20
CA GLY A 199 -27.09 -2.95 -0.71
C GLY A 199 -26.65 -3.32 0.72
N ILE A 200 -25.82 -2.50 1.39
CA ILE A 200 -25.39 -2.75 2.78
C ILE A 200 -26.52 -2.46 3.79
N PRO A 201 -27.23 -1.31 3.73
CA PRO A 201 -28.36 -1.06 4.60
C PRO A 201 -29.48 -2.04 4.28
N SER A 202 -29.89 -2.83 5.27
CA SER A 202 -30.87 -3.87 5.02
C SER A 202 -32.28 -3.38 4.72
N ASP A 203 -32.57 -2.14 5.12
CA ASP A 203 -33.92 -1.56 5.02
C ASP A 203 -34.27 -1.21 3.57
N TRP A 204 -33.26 -1.16 2.69
CA TRP A 204 -33.44 -0.75 1.30
C TRP A 204 -33.82 -1.91 0.40
N GLY A 205 -33.62 -3.17 0.84
CA GLY A 205 -34.03 -4.37 0.09
C GLY A 205 -33.37 -4.56 -1.28
N VAL A 206 -32.33 -3.78 -1.61
CA VAL A 206 -31.64 -3.86 -2.91
C VAL A 206 -30.48 -4.86 -2.82
N PRO A 207 -30.52 -5.98 -3.54
CA PRO A 207 -29.37 -6.89 -3.59
C PRO A 207 -28.20 -6.25 -4.35
N GLY A 208 -26.99 -6.44 -3.83
CA GLY A 208 -25.77 -5.99 -4.47
C GLY A 208 -25.39 -6.89 -5.64
N PRO A 209 -24.93 -6.35 -6.78
CA PRO A 209 -24.58 -7.14 -7.96
C PRO A 209 -23.40 -8.10 -7.71
N LEU A 210 -22.58 -7.87 -6.68
CA LEU A 210 -21.41 -8.67 -6.33
C LEU A 210 -21.60 -9.50 -5.06
N ASP A 211 -22.83 -9.58 -4.55
CA ASP A 211 -23.14 -10.35 -3.34
C ASP A 211 -22.84 -11.84 -3.54
N THR A 212 -22.97 -12.37 -4.76
CA THR A 212 -22.65 -13.77 -5.10
C THR A 212 -21.17 -14.13 -4.91
N VAL A 213 -20.26 -13.18 -5.11
CA VAL A 213 -18.83 -13.38 -4.83
C VAL A 213 -18.55 -13.22 -3.33
N GLY A 214 -19.27 -12.31 -2.68
CA GLY A 214 -19.15 -12.10 -1.23
C GLY A 214 -19.70 -13.25 -0.39
N SER A 215 -20.78 -13.89 -0.85
CA SER A 215 -21.40 -15.06 -0.20
C SER A 215 -20.51 -16.30 -0.29
N LEU A 216 -19.63 -16.40 -1.29
CA LEU A 216 -18.68 -17.52 -1.45
C LEU A 216 -17.82 -17.75 -0.19
N VAL A 217 -17.47 -16.69 0.56
CA VAL A 217 -16.71 -16.82 1.83
C VAL A 217 -17.47 -17.68 2.85
N LEU A 218 -18.80 -17.64 2.81
CA LEU A 218 -19.71 -18.25 3.77
C LEU A 218 -20.16 -19.66 3.36
N TRP A 219 -19.63 -20.20 2.26
CA TRP A 219 -19.85 -21.59 1.84
C TRP A 219 -19.68 -22.65 2.93
N PRO A 220 -18.75 -22.52 3.90
CA PRO A 220 -18.64 -23.49 4.98
C PRO A 220 -19.88 -23.55 5.89
N LEU A 221 -20.75 -22.53 5.86
CA LEU A 221 -22.01 -22.48 6.60
C LEU A 221 -23.22 -22.82 5.75
N ARG A 222 -23.20 -22.46 4.46
CA ARG A 222 -24.33 -22.67 3.54
C ARG A 222 -23.84 -22.77 2.11
N ILE A 223 -24.25 -23.81 1.40
CA ILE A 223 -23.88 -24.00 -0.01
C ILE A 223 -25.03 -23.50 -0.88
N HIS A 224 -24.81 -22.39 -1.59
CA HIS A 224 -25.74 -21.89 -2.60
C HIS A 224 -25.07 -21.96 -3.97
N THR A 225 -25.67 -22.66 -4.93
CA THR A 225 -25.12 -22.81 -6.29
C THR A 225 -25.09 -21.48 -7.05
N VAL A 226 -25.99 -20.56 -6.72
CA VAL A 226 -26.05 -19.20 -7.28
C VAL A 226 -24.76 -18.40 -7.03
N ASP A 227 -24.02 -18.73 -5.96
CA ASP A 227 -22.73 -18.07 -5.65
C ASP A 227 -21.66 -18.32 -6.71
N LEU A 228 -21.83 -19.35 -7.57
CA LEU A 228 -20.93 -19.63 -8.69
C LEU A 228 -21.17 -18.72 -9.91
N ALA A 229 -22.29 -18.00 -9.98
CA ALA A 229 -22.61 -17.12 -11.11
C ALA A 229 -21.60 -15.97 -11.23
N GLY A 230 -21.26 -15.30 -10.11
CA GLY A 230 -20.27 -14.23 -10.07
C GLY A 230 -18.89 -14.69 -10.54
N PRO A 231 -18.37 -15.82 -10.01
CA PRO A 231 -17.14 -16.40 -10.48
C PRO A 231 -17.12 -16.83 -11.94
N ALA A 232 -18.17 -17.50 -12.41
CA ALA A 232 -18.29 -17.90 -13.81
C ALA A 232 -18.26 -16.67 -14.73
N LEU A 233 -19.02 -15.62 -14.40
CA LEU A 233 -19.03 -14.37 -15.16
C LEU A 233 -17.63 -13.73 -15.19
N LEU A 234 -16.92 -13.70 -14.06
CA LEU A 234 -15.57 -13.13 -14.03
C LEU A 234 -14.59 -13.92 -14.89
N LEU A 235 -14.67 -15.26 -14.88
CA LEU A 235 -13.81 -16.11 -15.73
C LEU A 235 -14.10 -15.89 -17.21
N VAL A 236 -15.38 -15.74 -17.60
CA VAL A 236 -15.77 -15.37 -18.97
C VAL A 236 -15.19 -14.01 -19.35
N LEU A 237 -15.33 -13.01 -18.48
CA LEU A 237 -14.77 -11.67 -18.69
C LEU A 237 -13.24 -11.70 -18.81
N ALA A 238 -12.55 -12.52 -18.02
CA ALA A 238 -11.11 -12.72 -18.10
C ALA A 238 -10.70 -13.38 -19.42
N ALA A 239 -11.46 -14.37 -19.90
CA ALA A 239 -11.24 -15.00 -21.20
C ALA A 239 -11.43 -13.99 -22.34
N LEU A 240 -12.51 -13.19 -22.31
CA LEU A 240 -12.76 -12.12 -23.28
C LEU A 240 -11.63 -11.06 -23.27
N ALA A 241 -11.13 -10.69 -22.09
CA ALA A 241 -10.00 -9.78 -21.96
C ALA A 241 -8.72 -10.33 -22.60
N LEU A 242 -8.45 -11.62 -22.44
CA LEU A 242 -7.29 -12.31 -23.04
C LEU A 242 -7.44 -12.50 -24.55
N LEU A 243 -8.67 -12.69 -25.04
CA LEU A 243 -8.98 -12.72 -26.47
C LEU A 243 -8.77 -11.35 -27.12
N GLY A 244 -9.07 -10.26 -26.41
CA GLY A 244 -8.95 -8.88 -26.90
C GLY A 244 -7.55 -8.25 -26.84
N LEU A 245 -6.50 -8.98 -26.44
CA LEU A 245 -5.15 -8.40 -26.20
C LEU A 245 -4.54 -7.70 -27.43
N GLU A 246 -4.97 -8.04 -28.65
CA GLU A 246 -4.47 -7.42 -29.89
C GLU A 246 -4.85 -5.94 -30.01
N ARG A 247 -5.93 -5.55 -29.33
CA ARG A 247 -6.45 -4.18 -29.30
C ARG A 247 -5.73 -3.28 -28.29
N LEU A 248 -4.79 -3.81 -27.51
CA LEU A 248 -4.04 -2.98 -26.55
C LEU A 248 -3.23 -1.91 -27.29
N SER A 249 -3.26 -0.68 -26.76
CA SER A 249 -2.59 0.45 -27.41
C SER A 249 -1.07 0.34 -27.24
N ILE A 250 -0.34 0.32 -28.36
CA ILE A 250 1.12 0.24 -28.36
C ILE A 250 1.72 1.48 -27.66
N ASP A 251 1.15 2.67 -27.89
CA ASP A 251 1.65 3.89 -27.28
C ASP A 251 1.54 3.89 -25.76
N ALA A 252 0.43 3.40 -25.20
CA ALA A 252 0.28 3.34 -23.75
C ALA A 252 1.18 2.25 -23.15
N LEU A 253 1.34 1.12 -23.84
CA LEU A 253 2.30 0.08 -23.45
C LEU A 253 3.74 0.61 -23.49
N SER A 254 4.12 1.36 -24.52
CA SER A 254 5.45 1.96 -24.68
C SER A 254 5.74 2.95 -23.55
N ARG A 255 4.86 3.94 -23.33
CA ARG A 255 5.00 4.92 -22.25
C ARG A 255 5.10 4.26 -20.88
N ARG A 256 4.23 3.29 -20.59
CA ARG A 256 4.23 2.58 -19.30
C ARG A 256 5.49 1.72 -19.14
N SER A 257 5.93 1.03 -20.18
CA SER A 257 7.10 0.15 -20.13
C SER A 257 8.39 0.94 -19.92
N ALA A 258 8.53 2.10 -20.57
CA ALA A 258 9.66 3.02 -20.33
C ALA A 258 9.69 3.50 -18.87
N LEU A 259 8.55 3.98 -18.34
CA LEU A 259 8.46 4.43 -16.95
C LEU A 259 8.72 3.31 -15.95
N VAL A 260 8.22 2.09 -16.19
CA VAL A 260 8.47 0.94 -15.30
C VAL A 260 9.92 0.49 -15.38
N SER A 261 10.55 0.53 -16.56
CA SER A 261 11.98 0.26 -16.71
C SER A 261 12.84 1.25 -15.91
N GLN A 262 12.56 2.55 -16.07
CA GLN A 262 13.21 3.60 -15.29
C GLN A 262 12.96 3.45 -13.78
N LEU A 263 11.75 3.03 -13.39
CA LEU A 263 11.41 2.76 -11.99
C LEU A 263 12.24 1.60 -11.43
N ARG A 264 12.35 0.49 -12.18
CA ARG A 264 13.17 -0.67 -11.78
C ARG A 264 14.63 -0.27 -11.65
N PHE A 265 15.16 0.49 -12.62
CA PHE A 265 16.53 1.00 -12.58
C PHE A 265 16.77 1.93 -11.39
N ALA A 266 15.85 2.85 -11.12
CA ALA A 266 15.95 3.75 -9.98
C ALA A 266 15.86 2.99 -8.65
N VAL A 267 15.00 1.96 -8.55
CA VAL A 267 14.94 1.07 -7.39
C VAL A 267 16.25 0.32 -7.20
N THR A 268 16.85 -0.23 -8.27
CA THR A 268 18.14 -0.93 -8.18
C THR A 268 19.29 0.00 -7.79
N MET A 269 19.29 1.23 -8.30
CA MET A 269 20.25 2.28 -7.92
C MET A 269 19.95 2.91 -6.56
N ARG A 270 18.89 2.47 -5.87
CA ARG A 270 18.38 3.06 -4.62
C ARG A 270 18.12 4.58 -4.73
N ASP A 271 17.91 5.09 -5.94
CA ASP A 271 17.58 6.48 -6.21
C ASP A 271 16.08 6.70 -5.98
N LEU A 272 15.72 6.80 -4.70
CA LEU A 272 14.33 6.86 -4.26
C LEU A 272 13.66 8.18 -4.68
N ARG A 273 14.42 9.24 -4.96
CA ARG A 273 13.91 10.49 -5.53
C ARG A 273 13.34 10.23 -6.93
N THR A 274 14.12 9.58 -7.78
CA THR A 274 13.68 9.20 -9.13
C THR A 274 12.53 8.19 -9.05
N VAL A 275 12.56 7.23 -8.13
CA VAL A 275 11.43 6.28 -7.92
C VAL A 275 10.12 7.00 -7.59
N VAL A 276 10.15 7.95 -6.64
CA VAL A 276 8.96 8.70 -6.22
C VAL A 276 8.43 9.57 -7.38
N LEU A 277 9.32 10.24 -8.11
CA LEU A 277 8.95 11.06 -9.26
C LEU A 277 8.33 10.22 -10.38
N LEU A 278 8.96 9.10 -10.75
CA LEU A 278 8.45 8.20 -11.79
C LEU A 278 7.13 7.53 -11.38
N ARG A 279 6.96 7.20 -10.10
CA ARG A 279 5.68 6.70 -9.57
C ARG A 279 4.57 7.73 -9.71
N ARG A 280 4.84 9.01 -9.41
CA ARG A 280 3.88 10.12 -9.60
C ARG A 280 3.54 10.33 -11.08
N GLN A 281 4.52 10.20 -11.98
CA GLN A 281 4.28 10.25 -13.42
C GLN A 281 3.41 9.08 -13.90
N LEU A 282 3.69 7.86 -13.43
CA LEU A 282 2.91 6.66 -13.77
C LEU A 282 1.46 6.75 -13.27
N SER A 283 1.21 7.40 -12.13
CA SER A 283 -0.15 7.65 -11.63
C SER A 283 -0.86 8.84 -12.31
N ASN A 284 -0.19 9.56 -13.22
CA ASN A 284 -0.65 10.82 -13.83
C ASN A 284 -1.13 11.83 -12.78
N GLU A 285 -0.48 11.88 -11.61
CA GLU A 285 -0.81 12.80 -10.53
C GLU A 285 -0.04 14.11 -10.70
N GLN A 286 -0.50 14.94 -11.63
CA GLN A 286 0.02 16.30 -11.76
C GLN A 286 -0.68 17.24 -10.79
N HIS A 287 0.08 18.16 -10.22
CA HIS A 287 -0.47 19.26 -9.42
C HIS A 287 -1.31 20.17 -10.33
N ARG A 288 -2.36 20.76 -9.75
CA ARG A 288 -3.18 21.73 -10.48
C ARG A 288 -2.34 22.96 -10.79
N VAL A 289 -2.48 23.46 -12.03
CA VAL A 289 -1.87 24.73 -12.45
C VAL A 289 -2.45 25.89 -11.65
N ARG A 290 -3.79 25.92 -11.49
CA ARG A 290 -4.52 26.90 -10.68
C ARG A 290 -4.86 26.31 -9.30
N PRO A 291 -4.49 26.98 -8.18
CA PRO A 291 -4.83 26.50 -6.85
C PRO A 291 -6.33 26.59 -6.57
N TRP A 292 -6.86 25.73 -5.69
CA TRP A 292 -8.24 25.78 -5.20
C TRP A 292 -8.55 27.07 -4.44
N PHE A 293 -7.59 27.53 -3.64
CA PHE A 293 -7.71 28.72 -2.81
C PHE A 293 -6.38 29.47 -2.78
N ARG A 294 -6.45 30.79 -2.58
CA ARG A 294 -5.26 31.62 -2.37
C ARG A 294 -4.75 31.41 -0.95
N THR A 295 -3.43 31.40 -0.78
CA THR A 295 -2.83 31.22 0.55
C THR A 295 -3.23 32.39 1.46
N PRO A 296 -3.81 32.12 2.66
CA PRO A 296 -4.25 33.18 3.55
C PRO A 296 -3.09 34.09 3.97
N ARG A 297 -3.36 35.39 4.11
CA ARG A 297 -2.37 36.38 4.58
C ARG A 297 -1.88 36.10 6.01
N LEU A 298 -2.66 35.36 6.80
CA LEU A 298 -2.29 34.95 8.17
C LEU A 298 -1.09 33.97 8.18
N VAL A 299 -0.84 33.23 7.10
CA VAL A 299 0.29 32.30 7.01
C VAL A 299 1.56 33.05 6.61
N ARG A 300 2.20 33.69 7.60
CA ARG A 300 3.39 34.54 7.39
C ARG A 300 4.70 33.77 7.24
N LYS A 301 4.85 32.64 7.95
CA LYS A 301 6.09 31.85 7.93
C LYS A 301 6.32 31.25 6.53
N PRO A 302 7.48 31.48 5.88
CA PRO A 302 7.69 31.11 4.48
C PRO A 302 7.58 29.60 4.25
N VAL A 303 8.11 28.81 5.17
CA VAL A 303 8.06 27.33 5.11
C VAL A 303 6.62 26.82 5.18
N THR A 304 5.84 27.29 6.16
CA THR A 304 4.42 26.95 6.31
C THR A 304 3.61 27.41 5.09
N ARG A 305 3.91 28.60 4.56
CA ARG A 305 3.25 29.15 3.36
C ARG A 305 3.48 28.26 2.14
N ARG A 306 4.71 27.78 1.92
CA ARG A 306 5.02 26.79 0.86
C ARG A 306 4.20 25.51 1.04
N GLY A 307 4.11 25.02 2.27
CA GLY A 307 3.29 23.85 2.61
C GLY A 307 1.83 24.01 2.17
N VAL A 308 1.21 25.12 2.57
CA VAL A 308 -0.20 25.43 2.23
C VAL A 308 -0.38 25.61 0.72
N GLN A 309 0.58 26.24 0.02
CA GLN A 309 0.54 26.39 -1.42
C GLN A 309 0.59 25.05 -2.17
N SER A 310 1.34 24.08 -1.65
CA SER A 310 1.41 22.73 -2.22
C SER A 310 0.05 22.02 -2.10
N ILE A 311 -0.56 22.05 -0.91
CA ILE A 311 -1.89 21.47 -0.66
C ILE A 311 -2.98 22.13 -1.50
N ALA A 312 -2.94 23.46 -1.64
CA ALA A 312 -3.90 24.20 -2.44
C ALA A 312 -3.93 23.76 -3.91
N ARG A 313 -2.89 23.07 -4.39
CA ARG A 313 -2.78 22.56 -5.77
C ARG A 313 -3.06 21.06 -5.88
N PHE A 314 -3.52 20.39 -4.82
CA PHE A 314 -3.86 18.97 -4.92
C PHE A 314 -5.01 18.74 -5.92
N PRO A 315 -4.89 17.76 -6.83
CA PRO A 315 -5.98 17.40 -7.72
C PRO A 315 -7.14 16.78 -6.92
N LEU A 316 -8.39 16.96 -7.38
CA LEU A 316 -9.58 16.42 -6.70
C LEU A 316 -9.47 14.91 -6.44
N SER A 317 -8.88 14.17 -7.38
CA SER A 317 -8.69 12.73 -7.24
C SER A 317 -7.79 12.32 -6.07
N ARG A 318 -6.85 13.19 -5.65
CA ARG A 318 -6.04 12.99 -4.45
C ARG A 318 -6.86 13.25 -3.20
N ILE A 319 -7.64 14.34 -3.18
CA ILE A 319 -8.54 14.68 -2.07
C ILE A 319 -9.55 13.54 -1.80
N ILE A 320 -10.21 13.04 -2.85
CA ILE A 320 -11.14 11.91 -2.74
C ILE A 320 -10.42 10.68 -2.16
N ARG A 321 -9.22 10.35 -2.63
CA ARG A 321 -8.43 9.24 -2.07
C ARG A 321 -8.11 9.45 -0.58
N MET A 322 -7.76 10.67 -0.17
CA MET A 322 -7.49 10.99 1.23
C MET A 322 -8.74 10.84 2.10
N VAL A 323 -9.92 11.29 1.63
CA VAL A 323 -11.20 11.06 2.32
C VAL A 323 -11.48 9.57 2.47
N LEU A 324 -11.31 8.79 1.40
CA LEU A 324 -11.52 7.34 1.43
C LEU A 324 -10.56 6.65 2.40
N LEU A 325 -9.28 7.01 2.41
CA LEU A 325 -8.29 6.46 3.35
C LEU A 325 -8.63 6.81 4.80
N ALA A 326 -9.08 8.04 5.06
CA ALA A 326 -9.55 8.44 6.39
C ALA A 326 -10.80 7.64 6.81
N GLY A 327 -11.74 7.42 5.89
CA GLY A 327 -12.91 6.56 6.11
C GLY A 327 -12.54 5.11 6.42
N VAL A 328 -11.63 4.51 5.66
CA VAL A 328 -11.10 3.15 5.92
C VAL A 328 -10.40 3.09 7.27
N THR A 329 -9.60 4.10 7.60
CA THR A 329 -8.90 4.20 8.89
C THR A 329 -9.92 4.21 10.04
N ALA A 330 -10.96 5.03 9.94
CA ALA A 330 -12.03 5.14 10.93
C ALA A 330 -12.88 3.86 11.05
N ALA A 331 -13.29 3.26 9.93
CA ALA A 331 -14.02 2.00 9.92
C ALA A 331 -13.21 0.86 10.55
N ALA A 332 -11.91 0.80 10.26
CA ALA A 332 -11.00 -0.17 10.86
C ALA A 332 -10.83 0.06 12.38
N GLN A 333 -10.79 1.31 12.85
CA GLN A 333 -10.80 1.62 14.29
C GLN A 333 -12.09 1.15 14.98
N VAL A 334 -13.25 1.40 14.36
CA VAL A 334 -14.54 0.91 14.89
C VAL A 334 -14.56 -0.61 14.93
N ALA A 335 -14.10 -1.28 13.87
CA ALA A 335 -14.03 -2.74 13.84
C ALA A 335 -13.06 -3.29 14.89
N ALA A 336 -11.92 -2.63 15.12
CA ALA A 336 -10.98 -2.97 16.18
C ALA A 336 -11.62 -2.84 17.58
N PHE A 337 -12.32 -1.74 17.83
CA PHE A 337 -13.05 -1.49 19.08
C PHE A 337 -14.15 -2.52 19.32
N ARG A 338 -14.92 -2.88 18.28
CA ARG A 338 -15.95 -3.93 18.33
C ARG A 338 -15.40 -5.35 18.51
N GLY A 339 -14.08 -5.50 18.54
CA GLY A 339 -13.42 -6.76 18.87
C GLY A 339 -12.63 -7.38 17.73
N THR A 340 -12.35 -6.67 16.62
CA THR A 340 -11.53 -7.15 15.50
C THR A 340 -10.11 -6.63 15.55
N THR A 341 -9.28 -7.22 16.41
CA THR A 341 -7.90 -6.75 16.67
C THR A 341 -7.03 -6.57 15.42
N PRO A 342 -7.07 -7.46 14.40
CA PRO A 342 -6.28 -7.27 13.16
C PRO A 342 -6.59 -5.98 12.40
N MET A 343 -7.76 -5.36 12.63
CA MET A 343 -8.10 -4.08 12.01
C MET A 343 -7.25 -2.92 12.52
N VAL A 344 -6.53 -3.07 13.63
CA VAL A 344 -5.49 -2.11 14.06
C VAL A 344 -4.40 -1.99 13.00
N VAL A 345 -4.00 -3.10 12.39
CA VAL A 345 -2.99 -3.09 11.32
C VAL A 345 -3.56 -2.45 10.06
N VAL A 346 -4.79 -2.78 9.67
CA VAL A 346 -5.46 -2.15 8.52
C VAL A 346 -5.60 -0.64 8.74
N SER A 347 -5.97 -0.21 9.94
CA SER A 347 -6.08 1.20 10.31
C SER A 347 -4.72 1.90 10.23
N GLY A 348 -3.67 1.31 10.81
CA GLY A 348 -2.31 1.84 10.74
C GLY A 348 -1.78 1.94 9.32
N LEU A 349 -2.00 0.93 8.48
CA LEU A 349 -1.61 0.94 7.07
C LEU A 349 -2.38 1.99 6.25
N ALA A 350 -3.68 2.13 6.46
CA ALA A 350 -4.48 3.16 5.80
C ALA A 350 -4.06 4.57 6.25
N ALA A 351 -3.81 4.76 7.54
CA ALA A 351 -3.29 6.00 8.11
C ALA A 351 -1.87 6.32 7.60
N PHE A 352 -1.02 5.31 7.41
CA PHE A 352 0.30 5.46 6.78
C PHE A 352 0.18 5.97 5.34
N VAL A 353 -0.68 5.36 4.53
CA VAL A 353 -0.90 5.80 3.14
C VAL A 353 -1.50 7.20 3.10
N LEU A 354 -2.44 7.52 3.99
CA LEU A 354 -2.94 8.89 4.17
C LEU A 354 -1.80 9.86 4.53
N GLY A 355 -0.93 9.44 5.44
CA GLY A 355 0.28 10.17 5.83
C GLY A 355 1.20 10.47 4.66
N LEU A 356 1.40 9.51 3.74
CA LEU A 356 2.19 9.73 2.52
C LEU A 356 1.61 10.83 1.62
N GLU A 357 0.29 10.97 1.56
CA GLU A 357 -0.36 12.09 0.85
C GLU A 357 -0.19 13.41 1.59
N CYS A 358 -0.34 13.40 2.91
CA CYS A 358 -0.22 14.60 3.76
C CYS A 358 1.19 15.18 3.75
N VAL A 359 2.22 14.32 3.71
CA VAL A 359 3.65 14.68 3.79
C VAL A 359 4.21 15.14 2.43
N GLU A 360 3.39 15.21 1.38
CA GLU A 360 3.80 15.70 0.06
C GLU A 360 4.58 17.04 0.09
N PRO A 361 4.17 18.09 0.83
CA PRO A 361 4.92 19.34 0.84
C PRO A 361 6.30 19.22 1.49
N PHE A 362 6.46 18.27 2.42
CA PHE A 362 7.74 17.92 3.04
C PHE A 362 8.60 17.10 2.07
N ALA A 363 8.00 16.15 1.34
CA ALA A 363 8.68 15.36 0.32
C ALA A 363 9.24 16.25 -0.81
N GLN A 364 8.52 17.30 -1.20
CA GLN A 364 8.98 18.25 -2.23
C GLN A 364 10.28 19.00 -1.85
N GLU A 365 10.51 19.24 -0.56
CA GLU A 365 11.73 19.89 -0.08
C GLU A 365 12.89 18.88 -0.10
N ILE A 366 12.64 17.64 0.34
CA ILE A 366 13.59 16.52 0.27
C ILE A 366 13.99 16.21 -1.18
N ASP A 367 13.04 16.31 -2.12
CA ASP A 367 13.24 16.13 -3.55
C ASP A 367 14.10 17.25 -4.17
N ARG A 368 14.61 18.25 -3.42
CA ARG A 368 15.49 19.32 -3.93
C ARG A 368 16.63 19.63 -2.94
N PRO A 369 17.60 18.72 -2.77
CA PRO A 369 18.66 18.84 -1.76
C PRO A 369 19.53 20.08 -1.95
N GLU A 370 19.98 20.36 -3.18
CA GLU A 370 20.81 21.54 -3.49
C GLU A 370 20.18 22.86 -3.03
N ARG A 371 18.85 22.97 -3.17
CA ARG A 371 18.12 24.16 -2.71
C ARG A 371 18.05 24.24 -1.19
N CYS A 372 17.95 23.10 -0.52
CA CYS A 372 17.96 23.04 0.95
C CYS A 372 19.33 23.44 1.48
N ASP A 373 20.39 22.92 0.86
CA ASP A 373 21.78 23.11 1.30
C ASP A 373 22.28 24.54 1.03
N ALA A 374 21.69 25.24 0.05
CA ALA A 374 21.95 26.66 -0.22
C ALA A 374 21.29 27.63 0.78
N LEU A 375 20.38 27.16 1.65
CA LEU A 375 19.76 28.01 2.65
C LEU A 375 20.68 28.11 3.89
N PRO A 376 20.81 29.31 4.51
CA PRO A 376 21.63 29.49 5.71
C PRO A 376 20.89 28.97 6.97
N GLN A 377 20.42 27.72 6.94
CA GLN A 377 19.72 27.06 8.03
C GLN A 377 20.11 25.58 8.09
N GLU A 378 20.21 25.04 9.30
CA GLU A 378 20.39 23.61 9.52
C GLU A 378 19.24 22.83 8.85
N ARG A 379 19.59 21.90 7.95
CA ARG A 379 18.64 21.10 7.16
C ARG A 379 17.59 20.41 8.02
N GLY A 380 18.00 19.84 9.16
CA GLY A 380 17.09 19.20 10.12
C GLY A 380 16.03 20.16 10.66
N TRP A 381 16.39 21.42 10.91
CA TRP A 381 15.47 22.45 11.38
C TRP A 381 14.46 22.84 10.29
N LEU A 382 14.93 22.97 9.05
CA LEU A 382 14.08 23.23 7.88
C LEU A 382 13.03 22.11 7.72
N LEU A 383 13.44 20.85 7.80
CA LEU A 383 12.57 19.69 7.69
C LEU A 383 11.48 19.66 8.78
N VAL A 384 11.84 19.92 10.04
CA VAL A 384 10.85 19.99 11.13
C VAL A 384 9.85 21.14 10.94
N ARG A 385 10.27 22.29 10.38
CA ARG A 385 9.36 23.41 10.08
C ARG A 385 8.28 23.05 9.05
N HIS A 386 8.50 22.03 8.23
CA HIS A 386 7.50 21.55 7.28
C HIS A 386 6.44 20.63 7.90
N LEU A 387 6.68 20.03 9.08
CA LEU A 387 5.78 19.06 9.71
C LEU A 387 4.41 19.58 10.18
N PRO A 388 4.24 20.85 10.64
CA PRO A 388 2.95 21.34 11.12
C PRO A 388 1.85 21.28 10.06
N VAL A 389 2.19 21.49 8.78
CA VAL A 389 1.23 21.52 7.68
C VAL A 389 0.67 20.11 7.38
N PRO A 390 1.49 19.08 7.12
CA PRO A 390 1.03 17.69 7.06
C PRO A 390 0.26 17.24 8.30
N ALA A 391 0.69 17.62 9.50
CA ALA A 391 0.02 17.25 10.75
C ALA A 391 -1.40 17.86 10.84
N ALA A 392 -1.56 19.13 10.46
CA ALA A 392 -2.87 19.79 10.42
C ALA A 392 -3.79 19.17 9.36
N VAL A 393 -3.27 18.85 8.18
CA VAL A 393 -4.05 18.17 7.13
C VAL A 393 -4.47 16.76 7.57
N ALA A 394 -3.55 15.98 8.13
CA ALA A 394 -3.84 14.65 8.64
C ALA A 394 -4.94 14.69 9.72
N ALA A 395 -4.87 15.68 10.63
CA ALA A 395 -5.92 15.90 11.63
C ALA A 395 -7.27 16.25 11.00
N LEU A 396 -7.32 17.16 10.02
CA LEU A 396 -8.55 17.55 9.32
C LEU A 396 -9.22 16.34 8.65
N PHE A 397 -8.45 15.52 7.92
CA PHE A 397 -9.00 14.31 7.30
C PHE A 397 -9.40 13.27 8.34
N GLY A 398 -8.65 13.14 9.44
CA GLY A 398 -9.03 12.31 10.57
C GLY A 398 -10.39 12.70 11.17
N LEU A 399 -10.67 14.00 11.30
CA LEU A 399 -11.95 14.50 11.79
C LEU A 399 -13.12 14.14 10.87
N ILE A 400 -12.91 14.03 9.56
CA ILE A 400 -13.93 13.50 8.62
C ILE A 400 -14.27 12.05 8.98
N GLY A 401 -13.26 11.25 9.33
CA GLY A 401 -13.46 9.89 9.84
C GLY A 401 -14.26 9.86 11.13
N VAL A 402 -13.94 10.73 12.09
CA VAL A 402 -14.69 10.86 13.35
C VAL A 402 -16.14 11.28 13.10
N ALA A 403 -16.37 12.27 12.23
CA ALA A 403 -17.71 12.71 11.85
C ALA A 403 -18.53 11.55 11.25
N GLY A 404 -17.90 10.71 10.42
CA GLY A 404 -18.51 9.47 9.93
C GLY A 404 -18.91 8.52 11.06
N ILE A 405 -18.01 8.27 12.02
CA ILE A 405 -18.31 7.41 13.19
C ILE A 405 -19.53 7.95 13.96
N VAL A 406 -19.53 9.25 14.27
CA VAL A 406 -20.61 9.91 15.03
C VAL A 406 -21.94 9.82 14.30
N ALA A 407 -21.95 10.04 12.98
CA ALA A 407 -23.16 9.95 12.16
C ALA A 407 -23.81 8.55 12.21
N PHE A 408 -22.99 7.49 12.22
CA PHE A 408 -23.47 6.10 12.23
C PHE A 408 -23.72 5.51 13.64
N HIS A 409 -23.04 5.99 14.68
CA HIS A 409 -23.05 5.34 15.99
C HIS A 409 -23.76 6.12 17.10
N ARG A 410 -24.20 7.36 16.85
CA ARG A 410 -25.09 8.22 17.67
C ARG A 410 -25.07 8.02 19.21
N THR A 411 -23.91 7.72 19.79
CA THR A 411 -23.73 7.49 21.24
C THR A 411 -22.78 8.55 21.79
N SER A 412 -23.01 9.02 23.03
CA SER A 412 -22.16 10.00 23.72
C SER A 412 -20.69 9.54 23.81
N MET A 413 -20.45 8.24 23.99
CA MET A 413 -19.10 7.66 24.03
C MET A 413 -18.36 7.72 22.67
N SER A 414 -19.09 7.71 21.55
CA SER A 414 -18.50 7.60 20.21
C SER A 414 -17.71 8.84 19.78
N TRP A 415 -18.20 10.04 20.12
CA TRP A 415 -17.52 11.27 19.74
C TRP A 415 -16.31 11.58 20.65
N GLN A 416 -16.42 11.32 21.97
CA GLN A 416 -15.32 11.54 22.93
C GLN A 416 -14.13 10.63 22.60
N LEU A 417 -14.39 9.34 22.43
CA LEU A 417 -13.36 8.37 22.10
C LEU A 417 -12.80 8.62 20.68
N GLY A 418 -13.66 8.98 19.73
CA GLY A 418 -13.24 9.34 18.37
C GLY A 418 -12.28 10.52 18.34
N LEU A 419 -12.58 11.60 19.07
CA LEU A 419 -11.71 12.78 19.18
C LEU A 419 -10.39 12.47 19.90
N LEU A 420 -10.41 11.61 20.92
CA LEU A 420 -9.20 11.20 21.62
C LEU A 420 -8.26 10.39 20.70
N LEU A 421 -8.82 9.45 19.93
CA LEU A 421 -8.05 8.52 19.10
C LEU A 421 -7.59 9.12 17.77
N VAL A 422 -8.23 10.19 17.28
CA VAL A 422 -7.93 10.73 15.95
C VAL A 422 -6.47 11.16 15.80
N LEU A 423 -5.93 11.90 16.79
CA LEU A 423 -4.58 12.45 16.70
C LEU A 423 -3.49 11.37 16.75
N PRO A 424 -3.49 10.42 17.72
CA PRO A 424 -2.54 9.32 17.73
C PRO A 424 -2.52 8.55 16.40
N VAL A 425 -3.69 8.23 15.84
CA VAL A 425 -3.78 7.43 14.61
C VAL A 425 -3.22 8.17 13.41
N VAL A 426 -3.72 9.39 13.15
CA VAL A 426 -3.34 10.12 11.92
C VAL A 426 -1.92 10.69 11.99
N TRP A 427 -1.45 11.10 13.18
CA TRP A 427 -0.10 11.60 13.34
C TRP A 427 0.95 10.50 13.39
N ALA A 428 0.65 9.33 13.96
CA ALA A 428 1.55 8.18 13.83
C ALA A 428 1.66 7.71 12.37
N GLY A 429 0.54 7.70 11.64
CA GLY A 429 0.53 7.46 10.18
C GLY A 429 1.42 8.46 9.42
N ALA A 430 1.29 9.76 9.71
CA ALA A 430 2.14 10.79 9.15
C ALA A 430 3.62 10.66 9.58
N ALA A 431 3.90 10.30 10.83
CA ALA A 431 5.25 10.06 11.34
C ALA A 431 5.92 8.87 10.62
N GLY A 432 5.17 7.78 10.42
CA GLY A 432 5.60 6.66 9.58
C GLY A 432 5.92 7.12 8.15
N ALA A 433 5.06 7.94 7.54
CA ALA A 433 5.30 8.51 6.21
C ALA A 433 6.56 9.39 6.16
N VAL A 434 6.82 10.22 7.17
CA VAL A 434 8.06 11.01 7.29
C VAL A 434 9.28 10.10 7.35
N LEU A 435 9.25 9.05 8.19
CA LEU A 435 10.33 8.06 8.27
C LEU A 435 10.57 7.40 6.91
N ASN A 436 9.50 7.03 6.19
CA ASN A 436 9.61 6.41 4.87
C ASN A 436 10.29 7.35 3.86
N VAL A 437 9.83 8.60 3.78
CA VAL A 437 10.38 9.60 2.84
C VAL A 437 11.85 9.93 3.17
N MET A 438 12.19 10.12 4.45
CA MET A 438 13.55 10.45 4.87
C MET A 438 14.52 9.26 4.82
N SER A 439 14.01 8.05 5.04
CA SER A 439 14.82 6.84 4.91
C SER A 439 15.30 6.68 3.48
N GLY A 440 14.64 7.27 2.47
CA GLY A 440 15.04 7.15 1.08
C GLY A 440 16.11 8.10 0.56
N LEU A 441 16.59 9.04 1.38
CA LEU A 441 17.63 9.98 0.96
C LEU A 441 18.98 9.27 0.68
N PRO A 442 19.59 9.46 -0.51
CA PRO A 442 20.97 9.03 -0.79
C PRO A 442 21.93 9.58 0.26
N GLU A 443 22.93 8.77 0.62
CA GLU A 443 23.94 9.09 1.63
C GLU A 443 24.91 10.15 1.05
N PRO A 444 25.00 11.37 1.60
CA PRO A 444 25.82 12.42 0.99
C PRO A 444 27.33 12.23 1.15
N THR A 445 27.81 11.26 1.93
CA THR A 445 29.20 11.28 2.42
C THR A 445 29.93 9.94 2.53
N VAL A 446 29.39 8.81 2.10
CA VAL A 446 30.17 7.56 2.09
C VAL A 446 29.95 6.81 0.78
N ALA A 447 30.84 7.06 -0.18
CA ALA A 447 31.06 6.13 -1.28
C ALA A 447 31.59 4.81 -0.70
N GLY A 448 30.89 3.71 -0.95
CA GLY A 448 31.40 2.33 -0.84
C GLY A 448 31.57 1.72 0.54
N ALA A 449 32.29 2.36 1.48
CA ALA A 449 32.99 1.61 2.53
C ALA A 449 32.10 0.85 3.54
N VAL A 450 31.00 1.41 4.06
CA VAL A 450 30.25 0.76 5.17
C VAL A 450 29.22 -0.27 4.68
N ASN A 451 28.63 -0.07 3.50
CA ASN A 451 27.65 -1.03 2.97
C ASN A 451 28.32 -2.22 2.27
N ASP A 452 29.55 -2.07 1.77
CA ASP A 452 30.33 -3.16 1.16
C ASP A 452 31.03 -4.05 2.20
N MET A 453 31.15 -3.59 3.46
CA MET A 453 31.81 -4.34 4.55
C MET A 453 30.83 -5.13 5.45
N LEU A 454 29.51 -4.98 5.27
CA LEU A 454 28.53 -5.73 6.05
C LEU A 454 28.30 -7.11 5.42
N PRO A 455 28.38 -8.21 6.21
CA PRO A 455 27.97 -9.52 5.73
C PRO A 455 26.54 -9.48 5.17
N PRO A 456 26.24 -10.24 4.11
CA PRO A 456 24.95 -10.21 3.42
C PRO A 456 23.75 -10.49 4.34
N GLU A 457 23.95 -11.24 5.43
CA GLU A 457 22.95 -11.52 6.46
C GLU A 457 22.52 -10.24 7.20
N VAL A 458 23.50 -9.42 7.58
CA VAL A 458 23.29 -8.17 8.34
C VAL A 458 22.73 -7.08 7.42
N ALA A 459 23.20 -7.02 6.19
CA ALA A 459 22.67 -6.11 5.18
C ALA A 459 21.18 -6.40 4.87
N GLY A 460 20.83 -7.69 4.74
CA GLY A 460 19.45 -8.12 4.54
C GLY A 460 18.53 -7.74 5.72
N MET A 461 18.94 -8.02 6.95
CA MET A 461 18.18 -7.69 8.16
C MET A 461 17.99 -6.16 8.33
N ARG A 462 19.03 -5.37 8.05
CA ARG A 462 18.97 -3.90 8.10
C ARG A 462 17.95 -3.35 7.10
N GLU A 463 17.85 -3.92 5.91
CA GLU A 463 16.89 -3.49 4.90
C GLU A 463 15.44 -3.88 5.28
N VAL A 464 15.25 -5.07 5.85
CA VAL A 464 13.95 -5.47 6.43
C VAL A 464 13.53 -4.48 7.52
N PHE A 465 14.43 -4.17 8.46
CA PHE A 465 14.14 -3.22 9.53
C PHE A 465 13.81 -1.81 9.00
N ARG A 466 14.56 -1.32 8.01
CA ARG A 466 14.31 -0.03 7.33
C ARG A 466 12.93 0.00 6.67
N THR A 467 12.50 -1.12 6.11
CA THR A 467 11.18 -1.24 5.45
C THR A 467 10.04 -1.36 6.47
N VAL A 468 10.25 -2.07 7.57
CA VAL A 468 9.22 -2.34 8.59
C VAL A 468 9.01 -1.15 9.54
N LYS A 469 10.07 -0.44 9.91
CA LYS A 469 10.02 0.65 10.92
C LYS A 469 8.94 1.72 10.62
N PRO A 470 8.80 2.26 9.39
CA PRO A 470 7.74 3.22 9.05
C PRO A 470 6.33 2.67 9.30
N LEU A 471 6.11 1.40 8.95
CA LEU A 471 4.82 0.73 9.11
C LEU A 471 4.51 0.45 10.58
N ALA A 472 5.50 -0.02 11.34
CA ALA A 472 5.37 -0.27 12.78
C ALA A 472 4.98 1.01 13.54
N VAL A 473 5.60 2.14 13.20
CA VAL A 473 5.26 3.45 13.78
C VAL A 473 3.84 3.86 13.42
N ALA A 474 3.38 3.63 12.19
CA ALA A 474 2.01 3.95 11.82
C ALA A 474 0.97 3.06 12.51
N ILE A 475 1.27 1.76 12.65
CA ILE A 475 0.41 0.79 13.35
C ILE A 475 0.32 1.10 14.85
N SER A 476 1.41 1.57 15.47
CA SER A 476 1.40 1.87 16.90
C SER A 476 0.37 2.95 17.28
N GLY A 477 0.11 3.91 16.38
CA GLY A 477 -0.92 4.93 16.60
C GLY A 477 -2.34 4.40 16.67
N SER A 478 -2.57 3.17 16.18
CA SER A 478 -3.85 2.49 16.25
C SER A 478 -4.03 1.65 17.52
N LEU A 479 -2.98 1.44 18.34
CA LEU A 479 -3.04 0.65 19.57
C LEU A 479 -3.92 1.24 20.69
N PRO A 480 -4.06 2.57 20.86
CA PRO A 480 -4.88 3.11 21.94
C PRO A 480 -6.35 2.65 21.94
N VAL A 481 -6.90 2.25 20.79
CA VAL A 481 -8.24 1.65 20.70
C VAL A 481 -8.35 0.32 21.42
N LEU A 482 -7.26 -0.46 21.50
CA LEU A 482 -7.23 -1.74 22.20
C LEU A 482 -7.23 -1.53 23.70
N ALA A 483 -6.53 -0.50 24.19
CA ALA A 483 -6.57 -0.09 25.59
C ALA A 483 -7.99 0.36 25.98
N ALA A 484 -8.63 1.19 25.15
CA ALA A 484 -10.03 1.60 25.33
C ALA A 484 -10.98 0.40 25.42
N ARG A 485 -10.85 -0.53 24.46
CA ARG A 485 -11.67 -1.74 24.40
C ARG A 485 -11.46 -2.66 25.60
N SER A 486 -10.20 -2.84 26.01
CA SER A 486 -9.86 -3.66 27.17
C SER A 486 -10.55 -3.13 28.43
N ALA A 487 -10.53 -1.82 28.64
CA ALA A 487 -11.18 -1.18 29.77
C ALA A 487 -12.70 -1.45 29.82
N VAL A 488 -13.39 -1.28 28.68
CA VAL A 488 -14.84 -1.56 28.57
C VAL A 488 -15.15 -3.03 28.88
N ARG A 489 -14.31 -3.97 28.42
CA ARG A 489 -14.50 -5.40 28.73
C ARG A 489 -14.39 -5.72 30.22
N HIS A 490 -13.62 -4.95 30.98
CA HIS A 490 -13.47 -5.11 32.43
C HIS A 490 -14.41 -4.18 33.24
N GLY A 491 -15.40 -3.56 32.60
CA GLY A 491 -16.36 -2.68 33.28
C GLY A 491 -15.81 -1.30 33.68
N HIS A 492 -14.64 -0.90 33.16
CA HIS A 492 -14.01 0.38 33.45
C HIS A 492 -14.28 1.42 32.34
N GLN A 493 -14.09 2.70 32.69
CA GLN A 493 -14.22 3.79 31.72
C GLN A 493 -13.12 3.69 30.63
N PRO A 494 -13.45 3.87 29.34
CA PRO A 494 -12.50 3.70 28.24
C PRO A 494 -11.46 4.82 28.10
N ILE A 495 -11.77 6.03 28.59
CA ILE A 495 -11.00 7.24 28.29
C ILE A 495 -9.60 7.22 28.94
N PRO A 496 -9.44 6.97 30.26
CA PRO A 496 -8.12 7.02 30.89
C PRO A 496 -7.06 6.06 30.28
N PRO A 497 -7.35 4.77 30.04
CA PRO A 497 -6.35 3.87 29.46
C PRO A 497 -6.07 4.18 27.98
N ALA A 498 -7.08 4.65 27.23
CA ALA A 498 -6.88 5.12 25.87
C ALA A 498 -5.97 6.36 25.82
N LEU A 499 -6.15 7.29 26.76
CA LEU A 499 -5.33 8.49 26.89
C LEU A 499 -3.88 8.13 27.25
N GLN A 500 -3.67 7.21 28.20
CA GLN A 500 -2.32 6.74 28.56
C GLN A 500 -1.59 6.11 27.36
N ALA A 501 -2.28 5.24 26.61
CA ALA A 501 -1.74 4.67 25.38
C ALA A 501 -1.48 5.74 24.31
N ALA A 502 -2.36 6.74 24.17
CA ALA A 502 -2.19 7.87 23.27
C ALA A 502 -0.96 8.72 23.62
N VAL A 503 -0.67 8.93 24.91
CA VAL A 503 0.55 9.61 25.36
C VAL A 503 1.80 8.84 24.95
N ALA A 504 1.81 7.51 25.12
CA ALA A 504 2.93 6.68 24.68
C ALA A 504 3.16 6.77 23.16
N VAL A 505 2.09 6.78 22.36
CA VAL A 505 2.18 7.04 20.91
C VAL A 505 2.73 8.45 20.64
N GLY A 506 2.28 9.45 21.39
CA GLY A 506 2.78 10.83 21.31
C GLY A 506 4.30 10.91 21.51
N LEU A 507 4.86 10.15 22.46
CA LEU A 507 6.30 10.04 22.66
C LEU A 507 7.02 9.44 21.45
N VAL A 508 6.44 8.41 20.81
CA VAL A 508 6.99 7.83 19.57
C VAL A 508 6.98 8.86 18.44
N ILE A 509 5.89 9.61 18.27
CA ILE A 509 5.79 10.68 17.26
C ILE A 509 6.83 11.78 17.52
N ALA A 510 7.00 12.19 18.78
CA ALA A 510 8.00 13.16 19.19
C ALA A 510 9.43 12.66 18.92
N ALA A 511 9.70 11.38 19.20
CA ALA A 511 10.98 10.74 18.90
C ALA A 511 11.28 10.72 17.39
N VAL A 512 10.25 10.52 16.54
CA VAL A 512 10.39 10.61 15.08
C VAL A 512 10.72 12.04 14.64
N ALA A 513 10.03 13.05 15.18
CA ALA A 513 10.32 14.45 14.87
C ALA A 513 11.72 14.87 15.35
N TRP A 514 12.14 14.42 16.53
CA TRP A 514 13.48 14.63 17.05
C TRP A 514 14.54 13.93 16.18
N TRP A 515 14.31 12.68 15.79
CA TRP A 515 15.18 11.95 14.89
C TRP A 515 15.27 12.66 13.53
N ALA A 516 14.15 13.14 12.97
CA ALA A 516 14.14 13.90 11.73
C ALA A 516 15.01 15.16 11.81
N ARG A 517 15.03 15.84 12.96
CA ARG A 517 15.91 16.97 13.21
C ARG A 517 17.38 16.56 13.29
N LYS A 518 17.70 15.51 14.05
CA LYS A 518 19.08 15.13 14.41
C LYS A 518 19.72 14.07 13.52
N ARG A 519 19.00 13.53 12.54
CA ARG A 519 19.47 12.47 11.64
C ARG A 519 20.82 12.79 11.01
N ASP A 520 20.97 13.97 10.43
CA ASP A 520 22.17 14.32 9.67
C ASP A 520 23.36 14.59 10.61
N ASP A 521 23.13 15.21 11.76
CA ASP A 521 24.13 15.35 12.85
C ASP A 521 24.61 14.00 13.40
N ILE A 522 23.68 13.07 13.64
CA ILE A 522 24.00 11.73 14.15
C ILE A 522 24.87 11.00 13.12
N LYS A 523 24.52 11.12 11.84
CA LYS A 523 25.28 10.51 10.74
C LYS A 523 26.66 11.11 10.57
N SER A 524 26.81 12.43 10.64
CA SER A 524 28.12 13.09 10.52
C SER A 524 29.05 12.69 11.66
N LYS A 525 28.53 12.67 12.91
CA LYS A 525 29.29 12.20 14.08
C LYS A 525 29.68 10.73 13.97
N ALA A 526 28.76 9.87 13.53
CA ALA A 526 29.06 8.46 13.31
C ALA A 526 30.15 8.29 12.24
N GLY A 527 30.03 8.99 11.11
CA GLY A 527 31.04 8.96 10.04
C GLY A 527 32.42 9.42 10.52
N ALA A 528 32.49 10.48 11.33
CA ALA A 528 33.73 10.95 11.93
C ALA A 528 34.35 9.92 12.89
N LEU A 529 33.53 9.22 13.70
CA LEU A 529 33.99 8.14 14.57
C LEU A 529 34.54 6.95 13.77
N TRP A 530 33.88 6.56 12.68
CA TRP A 530 34.36 5.48 11.81
C TRP A 530 35.67 5.83 11.12
N ALA A 531 35.79 7.05 10.58
CA ALA A 531 37.02 7.53 9.96
C ALA A 531 38.18 7.55 10.96
N ALA A 532 37.95 7.98 12.21
CA ALA A 532 38.95 7.94 13.27
C ALA A 532 39.41 6.49 13.56
N GLY A 533 38.48 5.54 13.65
CA GLY A 533 38.77 4.12 13.85
C GLY A 533 39.60 3.51 12.70
N ASP A 534 39.27 3.81 11.45
CA ASP A 534 40.02 3.33 10.28
C ASP A 534 41.46 3.86 10.26
N THR A 535 41.66 5.13 10.63
CA THR A 535 43.01 5.70 10.75
C THR A 535 43.82 5.04 11.87
N GLU A 536 43.20 4.72 13.00
CA GLU A 536 43.86 4.03 14.12
C GLU A 536 44.19 2.56 13.75
N PHE A 537 43.29 1.88 13.05
CA PHE A 537 43.51 0.52 12.57
C PHE A 537 44.68 0.45 11.57
N ARG A 538 44.70 1.36 10.58
CA ARG A 538 45.78 1.43 9.57
C ARG A 538 47.14 1.76 10.20
N THR A 539 47.18 2.70 11.14
CA THR A 539 48.42 3.08 11.84
C THR A 539 48.98 1.98 12.74
N ARG A 540 48.11 1.15 13.35
CA ARG A 540 48.55 -0.05 14.08
C ARG A 540 49.14 -1.12 13.16
N HIS A 541 48.52 -1.37 12.01
CA HIS A 541 49.00 -2.38 11.06
C HIS A 541 50.25 -1.95 10.30
N SER A 542 50.41 -0.65 10.02
CA SER A 542 51.66 -0.13 9.44
C SER A 542 52.84 -0.21 10.43
N ARG A 543 52.58 -0.09 11.74
CA ARG A 543 53.61 -0.28 12.79
C ARG A 543 53.97 -1.75 13.01
N ALA A 544 53.02 -2.67 12.85
CA ALA A 544 53.25 -4.11 13.00
C ALA A 544 53.93 -4.76 11.77
N GLY A 545 53.77 -4.18 10.57
CA GLY A 545 54.39 -4.66 9.33
C GLY A 545 55.82 -4.14 9.06
N GLY A 546 56.34 -3.25 9.92
CA GLY A 546 57.64 -2.60 9.75
C GLY A 546 58.83 -3.34 10.39
N SER A 547 58.62 -4.53 10.93
CA SER A 547 59.69 -5.39 11.46
C SER A 547 59.77 -6.70 10.67
N ARG A 548 60.30 -6.61 9.45
CA ARG A 548 60.98 -7.73 8.78
C ARG A 548 62.19 -7.20 8.04
#